data_AF-A0A845ZLY2-F1
#
_entry.id   AF-A0A845ZLY2-F1
#
_cell.length_a   1.000
_cell.length_b   1.000
_cell.length_c   1.000
_cell.angle_alpha   90.00
_cell.angle_beta   90.00
_cell.angle_gamma   90.00
#
_symmetry.space_group_name_H-M   'P 1'
#
loop_
_entity.id
_entity.type
_entity.pdbx_description
1 polymer ?
#
loop_
_entity_poly.entity_id
_entity_poly.type
_entity_poly.pdbx_seq_one_letter_code
_entity_poly.pdbx_strand_id
1 'polypeptide(L)'
;MENLKSTFNTTINLIKARIFDTDFKLANIPVSTIVIVVLILLVTQILRGLFTSIIIDRLERLTSRTKTTLDYELIRILKQPLGWLIWIGGLWVVHLVVATHLTPEQNQKIPEILFVSALFIATYILYRAAPLLGELLAGLAANTETELDDLFVPYFPRLFQISAVLIAAIKASEILLGAS
;
A
#
# COMPACT_ATOMS: atom_id res chain seq x y z
N MET A 1 38.01 -29.83 -19.24
CA MET A 1 36.85 -28.95 -18.95
C MET A 1 35.74 -29.63 -18.12
N GLU A 2 35.61 -30.96 -18.11
CA GLU A 2 34.59 -31.67 -17.30
C GLU A 2 34.76 -31.56 -15.77
N ASN A 3 36.00 -31.60 -15.26
CA ASN A 3 36.24 -31.53 -13.81
C ASN A 3 35.75 -30.22 -13.18
N LEU A 4 35.85 -29.08 -13.87
CA LEU A 4 35.42 -27.80 -13.31
C LEU A 4 33.89 -27.73 -13.16
N LYS A 5 33.14 -28.25 -14.14
CA LYS A 5 31.68 -28.35 -14.08
C LYS A 5 31.22 -29.32 -12.99
N SER A 6 31.91 -30.44 -12.83
CA SER A 6 31.65 -31.41 -11.77
C SER A 6 31.85 -30.79 -10.39
N THR A 7 33.00 -30.15 -10.14
CA THR A 7 33.26 -29.50 -8.85
C THR A 7 32.26 -28.38 -8.57
N PHE A 8 31.93 -27.56 -9.57
CA PHE A 8 30.95 -26.48 -9.42
C PHE A 8 29.54 -27.00 -9.11
N ASN A 9 29.09 -28.04 -9.81
CA ASN A 9 27.81 -28.67 -9.54
C ASN A 9 27.78 -29.33 -8.15
N THR A 10 28.87 -29.95 -7.72
CA THR A 10 28.98 -30.51 -6.37
C THR A 10 28.99 -29.40 -5.31
N THR A 11 29.66 -28.26 -5.54
CA THR A 11 29.61 -27.11 -4.62
C THR A 11 28.22 -26.48 -4.58
N ILE A 12 27.54 -26.33 -5.70
CA ILE A 12 26.13 -25.87 -5.74
C ILE A 12 25.23 -26.84 -4.99
N ASN A 13 25.39 -28.15 -5.19
CA ASN A 13 24.59 -29.15 -4.50
C ASN A 13 24.88 -29.19 -3.00
N LEU A 14 26.13 -28.98 -2.58
CA LEU A 14 26.52 -28.84 -1.17
C LEU A 14 25.99 -27.55 -0.54
N ILE A 15 25.99 -26.43 -1.28
CA ILE A 15 25.37 -25.18 -0.82
C ILE A 15 23.86 -25.34 -0.75
N LYS A 16 23.24 -25.99 -1.74
CA LYS A 16 21.80 -26.28 -1.75
C LYS A 16 21.43 -27.18 -0.59
N ALA A 17 22.17 -28.27 -0.34
CA ALA A 17 21.98 -29.11 0.83
C ALA A 17 22.19 -28.28 2.12
N ARG A 18 23.24 -27.47 2.23
CA ARG A 18 23.46 -26.68 3.45
C ARG A 18 22.44 -25.53 3.66
N ILE A 19 21.82 -25.00 2.62
CA ILE A 19 20.78 -23.95 2.75
C ILE A 19 19.39 -24.57 2.99
N PHE A 20 19.08 -25.69 2.33
CA PHE A 20 17.76 -26.31 2.38
C PHE A 20 17.62 -27.41 3.44
N ASP A 21 18.73 -28.02 3.89
CA ASP A 21 18.75 -29.23 4.72
C ASP A 21 19.31 -28.97 6.13
N THR A 22 19.77 -27.75 6.44
CA THR A 22 20.28 -27.45 7.79
C THR A 22 19.22 -26.76 8.64
N ASP A 23 19.02 -27.33 9.83
CA ASP A 23 18.45 -26.76 11.06
C ASP A 23 19.16 -25.47 11.54
N PHE A 24 19.62 -24.61 10.63
CA PHE A 24 20.23 -23.32 10.94
C PHE A 24 19.12 -22.35 11.33
N LYS A 25 18.72 -22.42 12.60
CA LYS A 25 17.74 -21.52 13.20
C LYS A 25 18.43 -20.24 13.62
N LEU A 26 18.40 -19.20 12.79
CA LEU A 26 18.64 -17.84 13.26
C LEU A 26 17.33 -17.35 13.88
N ALA A 27 17.32 -17.16 15.20
CA ALA A 27 16.14 -16.72 15.96
C ALA A 27 14.87 -17.57 15.74
N ASN A 28 15.01 -18.90 15.63
CA ASN A 28 13.90 -19.85 15.43
C ASN A 28 13.20 -19.78 14.05
N ILE A 29 13.78 -19.05 13.08
CA ILE A 29 13.28 -18.95 11.71
C ILE A 29 14.23 -19.71 10.76
N PRO A 30 13.72 -20.61 9.89
CA PRO A 30 14.52 -21.27 8.87
C PRO A 30 15.18 -20.28 7.91
N VAL A 31 16.44 -20.51 7.53
CA VAL A 31 17.15 -19.66 6.55
C VAL A 31 16.40 -19.59 5.22
N SER A 32 15.73 -20.67 4.81
CA SER A 32 14.87 -20.70 3.62
C SER A 32 13.76 -19.64 3.68
N THR A 33 13.11 -19.46 4.84
CA THR A 33 12.09 -18.44 5.07
C THR A 33 12.68 -17.04 4.91
N ILE A 34 13.87 -16.78 5.46
CA ILE A 34 14.55 -15.47 5.33
C ILE A 34 14.85 -15.15 3.86
N VAL A 35 15.34 -16.13 3.09
CA VAL A 35 15.61 -15.97 1.65
C VAL A 35 14.32 -15.63 0.90
N ILE A 36 13.20 -16.31 1.21
CA ILE A 36 11.89 -16.02 0.62
C ILE A 36 11.43 -14.60 0.97
N VAL A 37 11.57 -14.16 2.21
CA VAL A 37 11.22 -12.80 2.64
C VAL A 37 12.01 -11.76 1.86
N VAL A 38 13.33 -11.92 1.74
CA VAL A 38 14.17 -11.01 0.97
C VAL A 38 13.73 -10.99 -0.50
N LEU A 39 13.42 -12.14 -1.08
CA LEU A 39 12.95 -12.22 -2.46
C LEU A 39 11.60 -11.51 -2.64
N ILE A 40 10.65 -11.69 -1.72
CA ILE A 40 9.36 -10.99 -1.73
C ILE A 40 9.59 -9.48 -1.64
N LEU A 41 10.41 -9.01 -0.69
CA LEU A 41 10.69 -7.58 -0.54
C LEU A 41 11.35 -6.98 -1.79
N LEU A 42 12.27 -7.70 -2.44
CA LEU A 42 12.87 -7.28 -3.70
C LEU A 42 11.82 -7.19 -4.80
N VAL A 43 10.96 -8.21 -4.95
CA VAL A 43 9.87 -8.21 -5.93
C VAL A 43 8.89 -7.08 -5.64
N THR A 44 8.49 -6.86 -4.39
CA THR A 44 7.62 -5.74 -3.98
C THR A 44 8.27 -4.41 -4.33
N GLN A 45 9.57 -4.24 -4.11
CA GLN A 45 10.27 -2.99 -4.42
C GLN A 45 10.30 -2.72 -5.93
N ILE A 46 10.57 -3.76 -6.73
CA ILE A 46 10.51 -3.69 -8.19
C ILE A 46 9.08 -3.36 -8.64
N LEU A 47 8.09 -4.05 -8.06
CA LEU A 47 6.68 -3.85 -8.34
C LEU A 47 6.23 -2.43 -8.00
N ARG A 48 6.68 -1.88 -6.87
CA ARG A 48 6.43 -0.49 -6.47
C ARG A 48 6.96 0.49 -7.50
N GLY A 49 8.21 0.31 -7.95
CA GLY A 49 8.81 1.15 -8.99
C GLY A 49 8.06 1.06 -10.32
N LEU A 50 7.75 -0.17 -10.76
CA LEU A 50 7.01 -0.45 -11.99
C LEU A 50 5.59 0.12 -11.94
N PHE A 51 4.82 -0.18 -10.90
CA PHE A 51 3.46 0.33 -10.76
C PHE A 51 3.44 1.84 -10.67
N THR A 52 4.35 2.45 -9.91
CA THR A 52 4.42 3.92 -9.84
C THR A 52 4.68 4.49 -11.23
N SER A 53 5.69 3.99 -11.96
CA SER A 53 6.00 4.45 -13.32
C SER A 53 4.86 4.20 -14.32
N ILE A 54 4.30 2.99 -14.36
CA ILE A 54 3.24 2.60 -15.29
C ILE A 54 1.97 3.39 -15.03
N ILE A 55 1.58 3.53 -13.75
CA ILE A 55 0.40 4.30 -13.37
C ILE A 55 0.60 5.77 -13.76
N ILE A 56 1.77 6.36 -13.51
CA ILE A 56 2.08 7.74 -13.93
C ILE A 56 1.97 7.87 -15.45
N ASP A 57 2.68 7.04 -16.20
CA ASP A 57 2.75 7.14 -17.66
C ASP A 57 1.37 6.90 -18.30
N ARG A 58 0.57 5.99 -17.74
CA ARG A 58 -0.78 5.69 -18.23
C ARG A 58 -1.74 6.81 -17.88
N LEU A 59 -1.68 7.34 -16.65
CA LEU A 59 -2.56 8.40 -16.20
C LEU A 59 -2.25 9.73 -16.88
N GLU A 60 -0.98 10.08 -17.08
CA GLU A 60 -0.57 11.26 -17.88
C GLU A 60 -1.01 11.13 -19.34
N ARG A 61 -0.89 9.94 -19.95
CA ARG A 61 -1.41 9.72 -21.31
C ARG A 61 -2.93 9.82 -21.41
N LEU A 62 -3.66 9.36 -20.39
CA LEU A 62 -5.12 9.47 -20.37
C LEU A 62 -5.58 10.91 -20.13
N THR A 63 -4.95 11.63 -19.19
CA THR A 63 -5.27 13.03 -18.90
C THR A 63 -4.78 14.01 -19.96
N SER A 64 -3.74 13.68 -20.74
CA SER A 64 -3.34 14.51 -21.89
C SER A 64 -4.42 14.63 -22.96
N ARG A 65 -5.44 13.75 -22.93
CA ARG A 65 -6.57 13.75 -23.86
C ARG A 65 -7.82 14.45 -23.31
N THR A 66 -7.90 14.69 -22.00
CA THR A 66 -9.02 15.39 -21.35
C THR A 66 -8.60 16.78 -20.91
N LYS A 67 -9.37 17.82 -21.25
CA LYS A 67 -9.10 19.22 -20.88
C LYS A 67 -9.40 19.55 -19.40
N THR A 68 -9.71 18.55 -18.57
CA THR A 68 -10.23 18.75 -17.21
C THR A 68 -9.09 18.80 -16.20
N THR A 69 -8.97 19.91 -15.47
CA THR A 69 -7.95 20.13 -14.42
C THR A 69 -8.09 19.19 -13.22
N LEU A 70 -9.32 18.80 -12.90
CA LEU A 70 -9.66 17.94 -11.75
C LEU A 70 -9.05 16.54 -11.85
N ASP A 71 -9.08 15.94 -13.04
CA ASP A 71 -8.54 14.59 -13.27
C ASP A 71 -7.03 14.55 -13.01
N TYR A 72 -6.32 15.57 -13.47
CA TYR A 72 -4.87 15.69 -13.27
C TYR A 72 -4.51 15.84 -11.79
N GLU A 73 -5.28 16.64 -11.05
CA GLU A 73 -5.02 16.85 -9.63
C GLU A 73 -5.35 15.60 -8.78
N LEU A 74 -6.42 14.87 -9.11
CA LEU A 74 -6.75 13.61 -8.44
C LEU A 74 -5.65 12.58 -8.63
N ILE A 75 -5.13 12.45 -9.85
CA ILE A 75 -4.01 11.56 -10.18
C ILE A 75 -2.76 11.94 -9.38
N ARG A 76 -2.46 13.24 -9.28
CA ARG A 76 -1.33 13.76 -8.48
C ARG A 76 -1.48 13.39 -7.01
N ILE A 77 -2.70 13.44 -6.47
CA ILE A 77 -2.99 13.06 -5.08
C ILE A 77 -2.81 11.55 -4.87
N LEU A 78 -3.28 10.72 -5.79
CA LEU A 78 -3.21 9.26 -5.68
C LEU A 78 -1.80 8.69 -5.90
N LYS A 79 -0.97 9.35 -6.70
CA LYS A 79 0.39 8.90 -7.05
C LYS A 79 1.27 8.58 -5.85
N GLN A 80 1.32 9.50 -4.89
CA GLN A 80 2.14 9.35 -3.68
C GLN A 80 1.68 8.19 -2.76
N PRO A 81 0.40 8.09 -2.38
CA PRO A 81 -0.09 7.03 -1.50
C PRO A 81 -0.16 5.65 -2.16
N LEU A 82 -0.37 5.54 -3.47
CA LEU A 82 -0.39 4.24 -4.17
C LEU A 82 0.93 3.47 -4.01
N GLY A 83 2.07 4.15 -4.09
CA GLY A 83 3.38 3.51 -3.87
C GLY A 83 3.53 2.96 -2.44
N TRP A 84 2.94 3.62 -1.46
CA TRP A 84 2.93 3.15 -0.07
C TRP A 84 1.98 1.97 0.13
N LEU A 85 0.81 1.96 -0.51
CA LEU A 85 -0.12 0.82 -0.45
C LEU A 85 0.51 -0.46 -1.00
N ILE A 86 1.26 -0.37 -2.11
CA ILE A 86 1.98 -1.53 -2.66
C ILE A 86 3.01 -2.06 -1.67
N TRP A 87 3.70 -1.15 -0.98
CA TRP A 87 4.70 -1.53 0.02
C TRP A 87 4.06 -2.21 1.24
N ILE A 88 2.94 -1.68 1.74
CA ILE A 88 2.14 -2.33 2.80
C ILE A 88 1.65 -3.71 2.35
N GLY A 89 1.16 -3.83 1.11
CA GLY A 89 0.75 -5.11 0.54
C GLY A 89 1.91 -6.12 0.49
N GLY A 90 3.12 -5.68 0.14
CA GLY A 90 4.29 -6.55 0.20
C GLY A 90 4.66 -6.99 1.62
N LEU A 91 4.57 -6.08 2.60
CA LEU A 91 4.76 -6.42 4.02
C LEU A 91 3.70 -7.41 4.51
N TRP A 92 2.46 -7.30 4.04
CA TRP A 92 1.41 -8.28 4.32
C TRP A 92 1.77 -9.67 3.77
N VAL A 93 2.26 -9.74 2.52
CA VAL A 93 2.70 -11.02 1.93
C VAL A 93 3.89 -11.61 2.69
N VAL A 94 4.85 -10.78 3.11
CA VAL A 94 5.95 -11.19 3.99
C VAL A 94 5.40 -11.76 5.30
N HIS A 95 4.43 -11.09 5.92
CA HIS A 95 3.81 -11.56 7.14
C HIS A 95 3.19 -12.94 6.96
N LEU A 96 2.47 -13.21 5.87
CA LEU A 96 1.89 -14.54 5.60
C LEU A 96 2.94 -15.66 5.55
N VAL A 97 4.14 -15.38 5.05
CA VAL A 97 5.23 -16.36 4.96
C VAL A 97 5.90 -16.59 6.32
N VAL A 98 6.02 -15.54 7.13
CA VAL A 98 6.70 -15.60 8.43
C VAL A 98 5.73 -15.97 9.57
N ALA A 99 4.41 -15.88 9.36
CA ALA A 99 3.38 -16.10 10.38
C ALA A 99 3.50 -17.44 11.11
N THR A 100 3.96 -18.50 10.42
CA THR A 100 4.21 -19.82 11.02
C THR A 100 5.33 -19.84 12.05
N HIS A 101 6.17 -18.80 12.08
CA HIS A 101 7.33 -18.67 12.98
C HIS A 101 7.18 -17.55 14.01
N LEU A 102 6.08 -16.79 13.96
CA LEU A 102 5.80 -15.69 14.87
C LEU A 102 4.98 -16.15 16.08
N THR A 103 5.04 -15.38 17.17
CA THR A 103 4.17 -15.62 18.33
C THR A 103 2.71 -15.30 18.00
N PRO A 104 1.72 -15.89 18.70
CA PRO A 104 0.31 -15.56 18.49
C PRO A 104 0.01 -14.06 18.61
N GLU A 105 0.66 -13.38 19.55
CA GLU A 105 0.54 -11.93 19.75
C GLU A 105 1.06 -11.15 18.52
N GLN A 106 2.21 -11.53 17.96
CA GLN A 106 2.76 -10.90 16.76
C GLN A 106 1.88 -11.15 15.53
N ASN A 107 1.30 -12.34 15.41
CA ASN A 107 0.37 -12.69 14.33
C ASN A 107 -0.94 -11.92 14.37
N GLN A 108 -1.33 -11.43 15.54
CA GLN A 108 -2.47 -10.52 15.66
C GLN A 108 -2.07 -9.06 15.41
N LYS A 109 -0.98 -8.61 16.05
CA LYS A 109 -0.57 -7.19 16.05
C LYS A 109 -0.02 -6.70 14.72
N ILE A 110 0.72 -7.52 13.97
CA ILE A 110 1.31 -7.08 12.69
C ILE A 110 0.23 -6.74 11.66
N PRO A 111 -0.77 -7.61 11.39
CA PRO A 111 -1.92 -7.27 10.55
C PRO A 111 -2.65 -6.00 10.97
N GLU A 112 -2.89 -5.83 12.27
CA GLU A 112 -3.56 -4.64 12.83
C GLU A 112 -2.77 -3.35 12.49
N ILE A 113 -1.45 -3.35 12.70
CA ILE A 113 -0.60 -2.20 12.40
C ILE A 113 -0.57 -1.91 10.89
N LEU A 114 -0.49 -2.94 10.05
CA LEU A 114 -0.53 -2.79 8.59
C LEU A 114 -1.88 -2.20 8.14
N PHE A 115 -2.99 -2.65 8.73
CA PHE A 115 -4.32 -2.12 8.45
C PHE A 115 -4.45 -0.66 8.87
N VAL A 116 -4.02 -0.30 10.09
CA VAL A 116 -4.03 1.08 10.57
C VAL A 116 -3.18 1.98 9.66
N SER A 117 -2.02 1.49 9.21
CA SER A 117 -1.17 2.20 8.25
C SER A 117 -1.89 2.45 6.92
N ALA A 118 -2.59 1.43 6.39
CA ALA A 118 -3.40 1.55 5.17
C ALA A 118 -4.58 2.52 5.36
N LEU A 119 -5.22 2.49 6.52
CA LEU A 119 -6.30 3.40 6.91
C LEU A 119 -5.83 4.86 6.90
N PHE A 120 -4.66 5.15 7.48
CA PHE A 120 -4.07 6.49 7.43
C PHE A 120 -3.81 6.96 5.99
N ILE A 121 -3.34 6.06 5.12
CA ILE A 121 -3.13 6.38 3.71
C ILE A 121 -4.47 6.66 3.01
N ALA A 122 -5.50 5.86 3.27
CA ALA A 122 -6.83 6.09 2.73
C ALA A 122 -7.39 7.44 3.19
N THR A 123 -7.31 7.75 4.49
CA THR A 123 -7.76 9.04 5.02
C THR A 123 -6.97 10.21 4.45
N TYR A 124 -5.66 10.07 4.22
CA TYR A 124 -4.87 11.07 3.53
C TYR A 124 -5.37 11.32 2.10
N ILE A 125 -5.68 10.25 1.35
CA ILE A 125 -6.27 10.37 0.00
C ILE A 125 -7.60 11.11 0.07
N LEU A 126 -8.53 10.68 0.94
CA LEU A 126 -9.84 11.30 1.05
C LEU A 126 -9.75 12.77 1.46
N TYR A 127 -8.91 13.08 2.46
CA TYR A 127 -8.72 14.44 2.95
C TYR A 127 -8.24 15.38 1.84
N ARG A 128 -7.31 14.91 1.00
CA ARG A 128 -6.74 15.70 -0.08
C ARG A 128 -7.61 15.72 -1.34
N ALA A 129 -8.44 14.71 -1.56
CA ALA A 129 -9.42 14.67 -2.65
C ALA A 129 -10.69 15.49 -2.34
N ALA A 130 -11.00 15.76 -1.07
CA ALA A 130 -12.20 16.49 -0.67
C ALA A 130 -12.38 17.88 -1.31
N PRO A 131 -11.33 18.72 -1.48
CA PRO A 131 -11.44 19.97 -2.24
C PRO A 131 -11.85 19.77 -3.70
N LEU A 132 -11.33 18.73 -4.37
CA LEU A 132 -11.69 18.41 -5.76
C LEU A 132 -13.15 18.01 -5.90
N LEU A 133 -13.68 17.26 -4.92
CA LEU A 133 -15.10 16.95 -4.84
C LEU A 133 -15.94 18.22 -4.65
N GLY A 134 -15.44 19.19 -3.88
CA GLY A 134 -16.07 20.51 -3.75
C GLY A 134 -16.18 21.26 -5.07
N GLU A 135 -15.10 21.28 -5.85
CA GLU A 135 -15.09 21.91 -7.18
C GLU A 135 -16.05 21.22 -8.16
N LEU A 136 -16.12 19.89 -8.12
CA LEU A 136 -17.11 19.13 -8.89
C LEU A 136 -18.54 19.49 -8.50
N LEU A 137 -18.83 19.54 -7.20
CA LEU A 137 -20.15 19.91 -6.68
C LEU A 137 -20.50 21.36 -7.01
N ALA A 138 -19.53 22.27 -6.96
CA ALA A 138 -19.70 23.67 -7.36
C ALA A 138 -20.09 23.77 -8.85
N GLY A 139 -19.42 23.01 -9.72
CA GLY A 139 -19.74 22.97 -11.14
C GLY A 139 -21.13 22.38 -11.44
N LEU A 140 -21.60 21.45 -10.61
CA LEU A 140 -22.96 20.91 -10.71
C LEU A 140 -24.02 21.88 -10.17
N ALA A 141 -23.76 22.52 -9.02
CA ALA A 141 -24.64 23.51 -8.40
C ALA A 141 -24.82 24.76 -9.28
N ALA A 142 -23.78 25.18 -10.00
CA ALA A 142 -23.85 26.28 -10.96
C ALA A 142 -24.84 26.05 -12.12
N ASN A 143 -25.25 24.79 -12.37
CA ASN A 143 -26.27 24.44 -13.36
C ASN A 143 -27.67 24.29 -12.74
N THR A 144 -27.83 24.53 -11.44
CA THR A 144 -29.10 24.42 -10.70
C THR A 144 -29.59 25.83 -10.33
N GLU A 145 -30.89 26.11 -10.45
CA GLU A 145 -31.47 27.46 -10.22
C GLU A 145 -31.67 27.82 -8.72
N THR A 146 -31.05 27.10 -7.79
CA THR A 146 -31.34 27.18 -6.36
C THR A 146 -30.26 27.93 -5.57
N GLU A 147 -30.59 29.13 -5.06
CA GLU A 147 -29.71 29.95 -4.17
C GLU A 147 -29.25 29.21 -2.91
N LEU A 148 -29.98 28.17 -2.50
CA LEU A 148 -29.60 27.33 -1.36
C LEU A 148 -28.35 26.48 -1.63
N ASP A 149 -28.18 25.97 -2.85
CA ASP A 149 -27.07 25.06 -3.16
C ASP A 149 -25.73 25.81 -3.10
N ASP A 150 -25.69 27.05 -3.62
CA ASP A 150 -24.53 27.94 -3.57
C ASP A 150 -24.05 28.23 -2.14
N LEU A 151 -24.97 28.27 -1.17
CA LEU A 151 -24.62 28.45 0.23
C LEU A 151 -23.95 27.20 0.83
N PHE A 152 -24.27 26.00 0.37
CA PHE A 152 -23.74 24.74 0.90
C PHE A 152 -22.43 24.28 0.26
N VAL A 153 -22.20 24.59 -1.03
CA VAL A 153 -20.98 24.26 -1.78
C VAL A 153 -19.67 24.44 -0.97
N PRO A 154 -19.41 25.58 -0.30
CA PRO A 154 -18.14 25.80 0.40
C PRO A 154 -17.93 24.92 1.63
N TYR A 155 -19.00 24.31 2.17
CA TYR A 155 -18.91 23.48 3.38
C TYR A 155 -18.65 21.99 3.06
N PHE A 156 -19.03 21.51 1.87
CA PHE A 156 -18.87 20.09 1.49
C PHE A 156 -17.43 19.57 1.64
N PRO A 157 -16.37 20.26 1.16
CA PRO A 157 -15.00 19.78 1.33
C PRO A 157 -14.63 19.57 2.80
N ARG A 158 -15.04 20.50 3.66
CA ARG A 158 -14.74 20.43 5.10
C ARG A 158 -15.47 19.27 5.76
N LEU A 159 -16.72 19.02 5.37
CA LEU A 159 -17.49 17.87 5.85
C LEU A 159 -16.79 16.55 5.48
N PHE A 160 -16.40 16.36 4.22
CA PHE A 160 -15.67 15.16 3.79
C PHE A 160 -14.36 14.98 4.55
N GLN A 161 -13.60 16.06 4.78
CA GLN A 161 -12.36 16.03 5.55
C GLN A 161 -12.59 15.62 7.01
N ILE A 162 -13.55 16.25 7.68
CA ILE A 162 -13.88 15.96 9.07
C ILE A 162 -14.37 14.51 9.21
N SER A 163 -15.27 14.07 8.33
CA SER A 163 -15.76 12.69 8.32
C SER A 163 -14.63 11.68 8.09
N ALA A 164 -13.72 11.92 7.15
CA ALA A 164 -12.60 11.02 6.87
C ALA A 164 -11.66 10.89 8.08
N VAL A 165 -11.38 12.00 8.78
CA VAL A 165 -10.55 12.00 9.98
C VAL A 165 -11.26 11.31 11.15
N LEU A 166 -12.55 11.59 11.36
CA LEU A 166 -13.35 10.96 12.41
C LEU A 166 -13.42 9.43 12.22
N ILE A 167 -13.72 8.96 11.01
CA ILE A 167 -13.80 7.54 10.71
C ILE A 167 -12.44 6.87 10.96
N ALA A 168 -11.34 7.50 10.52
CA ALA A 168 -10.01 6.97 10.81
C ALA A 168 -9.67 6.95 12.29
N ALA A 169 -10.00 8.00 13.04
CA ALA A 169 -9.75 8.07 14.47
C ALA A 169 -10.53 6.97 15.22
N ILE A 170 -11.80 6.79 14.89
CA ILE A 170 -12.66 5.75 15.48
C ILE A 170 -12.08 4.37 15.15
N LYS A 171 -11.80 4.08 13.87
CA LYS A 171 -11.30 2.77 13.45
C LYS A 171 -9.90 2.46 13.97
N ALA A 172 -9.00 3.45 14.00
CA ALA A 172 -7.70 3.29 14.60
C ALA A 172 -7.81 3.03 16.12
N SER A 173 -8.70 3.74 16.81
CA SER A 173 -8.95 3.51 18.24
C SER A 173 -9.51 2.13 18.52
N GLU A 174 -10.47 1.65 17.73
CA GLU A 174 -11.06 0.31 17.85
C GLU A 174 -9.99 -0.78 17.78
N ILE A 175 -9.08 -0.66 16.80
CA ILE A 175 -7.99 -1.60 16.58
C ILE A 175 -6.92 -1.51 17.68
N LEU A 176 -6.53 -0.29 18.08
CA LEU A 176 -5.52 -0.09 19.12
C LEU A 176 -5.99 -0.57 20.50
N LEU A 177 -7.27 -0.42 20.80
CA LEU A 177 -7.88 -0.87 22.05
C LEU A 177 -8.17 -2.38 22.06
N GLY A 178 -7.94 -3.10 20.95
CA GLY A 178 -8.25 -4.52 20.85
C GLY A 178 -9.75 -4.82 20.96
N ALA A 179 -10.59 -3.86 20.59
CA ALA A 179 -12.04 -3.99 20.57
C ALA A 179 -12.56 -4.59 19.24
N SER A 180 -11.64 -5.04 18.37
CA SER A 180 -11.88 -5.63 17.05
C SER A 180 -11.56 -7.12 17.02
#